data_AF-J9GJG1-F1
#
_entry.id   AF-J9GJG1-F1
#
_cell.length_a   1.000
_cell.length_b   1.000
_cell.length_c   1.000
_cell.angle_alpha   90.00
_cell.angle_beta   90.00
_cell.angle_gamma   90.00
#
_symmetry.space_group_name_H-M   'P 1'
#
loop_
_entity.id
_entity.type
_entity.pdbx_description
1 polymer ?
#
loop_
_entity_poly.entity_id
_entity_poly.type
_entity_poly.pdbx_seq_one_letter_code
_entity_poly.pdbx_strand_id
1 'polypeptide(L)' 'MGFQAHETAVVDDGCKIGEGTRIWHFSHIMSGAIIGSGCN' A
#
# COMPACT_ATOMS: atom_id res chain seq x y z
N MET A 1 13.75 -1.56 -2.13
CA MET A 1 12.84 -2.68 -1.82
C MET A 1 11.68 -2.11 -1.04
N GLY A 2 10.53 -1.93 -1.68
CA GLY A 2 9.37 -1.23 -1.14
C GLY A 2 8.10 -1.63 -1.91
N PHE A 3 6.97 -1.02 -1.57
CA PHE A 3 5.74 -1.16 -2.34
C PHE A 3 5.66 -0.08 -3.42
N GLN A 4 4.80 -0.30 -4.42
CA GLN A 4 4.46 0.71 -5.41
C GLN A 4 3.03 1.16 -5.15
N ALA A 5 2.82 2.48 -5.10
CA ALA A 5 1.48 3.05 -5.08
C ALA A 5 1.26 3.89 -6.33
N HIS A 6 0.11 3.69 -6.96
CA HIS A 6 -0.36 4.60 -7.99
C HIS A 6 -0.48 6.01 -7.41
N GLU A 7 -0.24 7.05 -8.22
CA GLU A 7 -0.28 8.46 -7.79
C GLU A 7 -1.63 8.91 -7.21
N THR A 8 -2.71 8.21 -7.57
CA THR A 8 -4.07 8.47 -7.07
C THR A 8 -4.44 7.63 -5.84
N ALA A 9 -3.55 6.74 -5.40
CA ALA A 9 -3.78 5.98 -4.17
C ALA A 9 -3.47 6.87 -2.95
N VAL A 10 -4.30 6.75 -1.92
CA VAL A 10 -4.07 7.41 -0.62
C VAL A 10 -3.61 6.33 0.35
N VAL A 11 -2.45 6.54 0.96
CA VAL A 11 -1.92 5.67 2.00
C VAL A 11 -1.70 6.53 3.22
N ASP A 12 -2.53 6.34 4.25
CA ASP A 12 -2.38 7.07 5.50
C ASP A 12 -1.11 6.61 6.23
N ASP A 13 -0.57 7.46 7.10
CA ASP A 13 0.59 7.11 7.91
C ASP A 13 0.33 5.90 8.83
N GLY A 14 1.40 5.17 9.15
CA GLY A 14 1.35 4.02 10.07
C GLY A 14 0.94 2.69 9.42
N CYS A 15 0.80 2.64 8.10
CA CYS A 15 0.59 1.39 7.37
C CYS A 15 1.86 0.54 7.31
N LYS A 16 1.69 -0.79 7.39
CA LYS A 16 2.76 -1.78 7.14
C LYS A 16 2.48 -2.47 5.83
N ILE A 17 3.22 -2.14 4.78
CA ILE A 17 3.04 -2.70 3.45
C ILE A 17 4.29 -3.50 3.08
N GLY A 18 4.10 -4.79 2.82
CA GLY A 18 5.17 -5.71 2.47
C GLY A 18 5.82 -5.39 1.11
N GLU A 19 7.04 -5.88 0.95
CA GLU A 19 7.82 -5.68 -0.27
C GLU A 19 7.12 -6.25 -1.52
N GLY A 20 7.26 -5.56 -2.65
CA GLY A 20 6.73 -6.03 -3.94
C GLY A 20 5.22 -5.91 -4.08
N THR A 21 4.54 -5.35 -3.08
CA THR A 21 3.10 -5.05 -3.13
C THR A 21 2.82 -3.87 -4.03
N ARG A 22 1.71 -3.94 -4.76
CA ARG A 22 1.20 -2.88 -5.64
C ARG A 22 -0.14 -2.36 -5.12
N ILE A 23 -0.27 -1.05 -4.98
CA ILE A 23 -1.50 -0.35 -4.60
C ILE A 23 -2.04 0.37 -5.83
N TRP A 24 -3.23 -0.02 -6.28
CA TRP A 24 -3.83 0.48 -7.51
C TRP A 24 -4.62 1.76 -7.33
N HIS A 25 -4.96 2.38 -8.46
CA HIS A 25 -5.77 3.57 -8.60
C HIS A 25 -7.00 3.54 -7.69
N PHE A 26 -7.26 4.66 -7.01
CA PHE A 26 -8.43 4.87 -6.14
C PHE A 26 -8.53 3.93 -4.92
N SER A 27 -7.41 3.31 -4.53
CA SER A 27 -7.32 2.62 -3.24
C SER A 27 -7.05 3.63 -2.11
N HIS A 28 -7.71 3.44 -0.96
CA HIS A 28 -7.38 4.14 0.28
C HIS A 28 -6.96 3.12 1.33
N ILE A 29 -5.69 3.16 1.73
CA ILE A 29 -5.14 2.30 2.79
C ILE A 29 -5.14 3.10 4.09
N MET A 30 -6.02 2.72 5.01
CA MET A 30 -6.21 3.42 6.29
C MET A 30 -5.12 3.08 7.30
N SER A 31 -4.84 4.02 8.21
CA SER A 31 -3.84 3.86 9.28
C SER A 31 -3.99 2.53 10.04
N GLY A 32 -2.86 1.85 10.25
CA GLY A 32 -2.80 0.57 10.97
C GLY A 32 -3.06 -0.67 10.09
N ALA A 33 -3.35 -0.50 8.80
CA ALA A 33 -3.43 -1.61 7.86
C ALA A 33 -2.10 -2.39 7.77
N ILE A 34 -2.20 -3.72 7.64
CA ILE A 34 -1.06 -4.61 7.44
C ILE A 34 -1.31 -5.40 6.16
N ILE A 35 -0.50 -5.13 5.14
CA ILE A 35 -0.54 -5.82 3.84
C ILE A 35 0.74 -6.65 3.70
N GLY A 36 0.59 -7.91 3.30
CA GLY A 36 1.72 -8.83 3.08
C GLY A 36 2.63 -8.40 1.93
N SER A 37 3.66 -9.21 1.67
CA SER A 37 4.55 -9.05 0.51
C SER A 37 3.93 -9.62 -0.76
N GLY A 38 4.15 -8.98 -1.91
CA GLY A 38 3.70 -9.46 -3.23
C GLY A 38 2.19 -9.42 -3.46
N CYS A 39 1.45 -8.61 -2.70
CA CYS A 39 0.00 -8.42 -2.88
C CYS A 39 -0.31 -7.49 -4.07
N ASN A 40 -1.54 -7.59 -4.60
CA ASN A 40 -2.10 -6.70 -5.64
C ASN A 40 -3.49 -6.23 -5.25
#